data_AF-A0ABD1PZZ8-F1
#
_entry.id   AF-A0ABD1PZZ8-F1
#
_cell.length_a   1.000
_cell.length_b   1.000
_cell.length_c   1.000
_cell.angle_alpha   90.00
_cell.angle_beta   90.00
_cell.angle_gamma   90.00
#
_symmetry.space_group_name_H-M   'P 1'
#
loop_
_entity.id
_entity.type
_entity.pdbx_description
1 polymer ?
#
loop_
_entity_poly.entity_id
_entity_poly.type
_entity_poly.pdbx_seq_one_letter_code
_entity_poly.pdbx_strand_id
1 'polypeptide(L)'
;MVKKGVPDWLNSSLWSSPQPPSSNDVVESHEPPASADVKSAVVESIVEPPVPVPPPSVTRIVEPPSSSVHSSTASVKGEIRDPLSSHNGNNNYGNTNFNNYNSEEENGISNNSSTAPIPAVGANTGAVVAPAASSLAEDISSQAQLLQELSRKIINMGELRRIASQGIPDGAGIRSTVWKLLLGYLPPDRTLWSSELAKKRSQYNHFKEELLMYPSDITRKLEKSSLENSEPYGESKGFLSRSEITHGEHPLSLGKSSVWNMFFQDTEIIEQIDRDVKRTHPDMHFFSGDSTVAKSNQEALKNILIVFAKLNPGIRYVQGMNEILAPLFYVFKNDPSEENAVSAEADTFFCFVELLSGFRDNFVQQLDNSVVGIRATITRLSQLLKEHDEELWRHLEITTKVNPQFYAFRWITLLLTQEFNFADSLHIWDTLLSDPDGPQETLLRVCCAMLVIVRRRLLAGDFTSNLKLLQHYPSTNISHLLYVASKLRTHVAG
;
A
#
# COMPACT_ATOMS: atom_id res chain seq x y z
N MET A 1 -3.16 -11.64 31.51
CA MET A 1 -4.26 -12.54 31.07
C MET A 1 -4.76 -12.12 29.68
N VAL A 2 -4.04 -12.46 28.60
CA VAL A 2 -4.34 -11.95 27.25
C VAL A 2 -4.30 -13.10 26.23
N LYS A 3 -5.47 -13.70 25.96
CA LYS A 3 -5.73 -14.66 24.86
C LYS A 3 -7.21 -14.67 24.40
N LYS A 4 -7.95 -13.58 24.66
CA LYS A 4 -9.33 -13.36 24.18
C LYS A 4 -9.48 -11.88 23.85
N GLY A 5 -9.87 -11.55 22.61
CA GLY A 5 -10.00 -10.17 22.12
C GLY A 5 -9.64 -10.02 20.64
N VAL A 6 -8.66 -10.79 20.16
CA VAL A 6 -8.34 -10.91 18.74
C VAL A 6 -9.40 -11.81 18.04
N PRO A 7 -10.02 -11.38 16.93
CA PRO A 7 -10.96 -12.22 16.17
C PRO A 7 -10.29 -13.48 15.62
N ASP A 8 -11.02 -14.59 15.58
CA ASP A 8 -10.46 -15.91 15.24
C ASP A 8 -9.89 -16.00 13.80
N TRP A 9 -10.32 -15.12 12.89
CA TRP A 9 -9.73 -15.02 11.54
C TRP A 9 -8.33 -14.37 11.52
N LEU A 10 -8.04 -13.46 12.45
CA LEU A 10 -6.70 -12.85 12.62
C LEU A 10 -5.76 -13.79 13.39
N ASN A 11 -6.32 -14.65 14.25
CA ASN A 11 -5.61 -15.79 14.87
C ASN A 11 -5.53 -17.04 13.96
N SER A 12 -6.13 -17.01 12.75
CA SER A 12 -6.27 -18.19 11.90
C SER A 12 -4.93 -18.75 11.43
N SER A 13 -4.90 -20.02 11.04
CA SER A 13 -3.73 -20.72 10.51
C SER A 13 -3.17 -20.12 9.21
N LEU A 14 -3.89 -19.17 8.58
CA LEU A 14 -3.36 -18.33 7.51
C LEU A 14 -2.25 -17.37 7.98
N TRP A 15 -2.16 -17.04 9.26
CA TRP A 15 -1.22 -16.04 9.79
C TRP A 15 -0.26 -16.58 10.87
N SER A 16 -0.52 -17.78 11.39
CA SER A 16 0.38 -18.47 12.33
C SER A 16 1.30 -19.46 11.60
N SER A 17 2.61 -19.25 11.66
CA SER A 17 3.59 -20.24 11.20
C SER A 17 3.49 -21.56 11.98
N PRO A 18 3.68 -22.74 11.36
CA PRO A 18 3.80 -23.99 12.10
C PRO A 18 4.95 -23.92 13.11
N GLN A 19 4.68 -24.23 14.38
CA GLN A 19 5.77 -24.45 15.33
C GLN A 19 6.45 -25.79 15.02
N PRO A 20 7.79 -25.88 15.08
CA PRO A 20 8.45 -27.18 15.08
C PRO A 20 8.01 -27.98 16.32
N PRO A 21 7.87 -29.31 16.22
CA PRO A 21 7.41 -30.13 17.34
C PRO A 21 8.39 -30.02 18.52
N SER A 22 7.88 -29.62 19.68
CA SER A 22 8.67 -29.54 20.91
C SER A 22 9.03 -30.95 21.38
N SER A 23 10.33 -31.25 21.42
CA SER A 23 10.84 -32.53 21.92
C SER A 23 10.69 -32.63 23.45
N ASN A 24 9.54 -33.12 23.90
CA ASN A 24 9.31 -33.75 25.22
C ASN A 24 7.88 -34.30 25.30
N ASP A 25 7.71 -35.58 24.96
CA ASP A 25 6.69 -36.44 25.56
C ASP A 25 7.11 -37.91 25.33
N VAL A 26 7.44 -38.62 26.41
CA VAL A 26 7.87 -40.03 26.40
C VAL A 26 7.16 -40.75 27.55
N VAL A 27 6.18 -41.58 27.22
CA VAL A 27 5.62 -42.60 28.12
C VAL A 27 5.31 -43.86 27.29
N GLU A 28 5.60 -45.02 27.85
CA GLU A 28 5.53 -46.34 27.20
C GLU A 28 4.10 -46.91 27.14
N SER A 29 3.84 -47.87 26.23
CA SER A 29 3.34 -49.21 26.64
C SER A 29 3.21 -50.25 25.51
N HIS A 30 4.07 -51.26 25.59
CA HIS A 30 3.87 -52.67 25.18
C HIS A 30 3.59 -53.08 23.71
N GLU A 31 3.65 -54.41 23.49
CA GLU A 31 4.23 -55.07 22.31
C GLU A 31 3.31 -56.22 21.77
N PRO A 32 3.71 -57.19 20.91
CA PRO A 32 3.08 -57.42 19.61
C PRO A 32 2.37 -58.80 19.50
N PRO A 33 2.04 -59.38 18.30
CA PRO A 33 3.07 -60.02 17.44
C PRO A 33 2.80 -60.10 15.90
N ALA A 34 3.86 -60.48 15.16
CA ALA A 34 3.87 -61.17 13.84
C ALA A 34 3.37 -60.43 12.56
N SER A 35 3.93 -60.65 11.35
CA SER A 35 5.13 -61.43 10.93
C SER A 35 5.57 -61.10 9.48
N ALA A 36 6.89 -61.18 9.22
CA ALA A 36 7.59 -61.24 7.91
C ALA A 36 7.41 -60.00 6.97
N ASP A 37 8.39 -59.59 6.17
CA ASP A 37 9.45 -60.37 5.51
C ASP A 37 10.77 -59.57 5.34
N VAL A 38 11.88 -60.22 4.93
CA VAL A 38 13.25 -59.63 4.92
C VAL A 38 13.87 -59.52 3.53
N LYS A 39 14.51 -58.39 3.20
CA LYS A 39 15.65 -58.33 2.26
C LYS A 39 16.58 -57.12 2.44
N SER A 40 17.85 -57.38 2.17
CA SER A 40 19.07 -56.63 2.53
C SER A 40 19.13 -55.14 2.18
N ALA A 41 19.92 -54.41 2.99
CA ALA A 41 20.31 -53.02 2.75
C ALA A 41 21.53 -52.86 1.82
N VAL A 42 21.69 -51.65 1.30
CA VAL A 42 22.98 -51.04 0.95
C VAL A 42 23.10 -49.75 1.76
N VAL A 43 24.26 -49.51 2.37
CA VAL A 43 24.52 -48.32 3.19
C VAL A 43 25.51 -47.43 2.46
N GLU A 44 25.06 -46.26 2.01
CA GLU A 44 25.93 -45.18 1.57
C GLU A 44 26.15 -44.18 2.71
N SER A 45 27.42 -43.80 2.91
CA SER A 45 27.82 -42.87 3.96
C SER A 45 27.60 -41.41 3.54
N ILE A 46 26.70 -40.70 4.21
CA ILE A 46 26.57 -39.25 4.06
C ILE A 46 27.81 -38.59 4.69
N VAL A 47 28.58 -37.88 3.87
CA VAL A 47 29.73 -37.07 4.30
C VAL A 47 29.27 -35.64 4.53
N GLU A 48 29.50 -35.09 5.72
CA GLU A 48 29.20 -33.69 6.02
C GLU A 48 30.13 -32.73 5.25
N PRO A 49 29.61 -31.63 4.68
CA PRO A 49 30.45 -30.59 4.08
C PRO A 49 31.18 -29.78 5.15
N PRO A 50 32.44 -29.33 4.92
CA PRO A 50 33.24 -28.64 5.92
C PRO A 50 32.72 -27.21 6.22
N VAL A 51 32.86 -26.82 7.50
CA VAL A 51 32.47 -25.48 8.00
C VAL A 51 33.37 -24.38 7.41
N PRO A 52 32.83 -23.23 6.98
CA PRO A 52 33.64 -22.10 6.50
C PRO A 52 34.53 -21.49 7.59
N VAL A 53 35.82 -21.34 7.28
CA VAL A 53 36.79 -20.64 8.15
C VAL A 53 36.74 -19.12 7.85
N PRO A 54 36.67 -18.24 8.86
CA PRO A 54 36.64 -16.79 8.64
C PRO A 54 37.99 -16.27 8.11
N PRO A 55 38.00 -15.21 7.27
CA PRO A 55 39.23 -14.61 6.75
C PRO A 55 40.03 -13.88 7.84
N PRO A 56 41.38 -13.82 7.71
CA PRO A 56 42.23 -13.18 8.71
C PRO A 56 42.13 -11.64 8.68
N SER A 57 42.20 -11.01 9.85
CA SER A 57 42.21 -9.56 10.01
C SER A 57 43.43 -8.92 9.35
N VAL A 58 43.22 -8.06 8.35
CA VAL A 58 44.30 -7.31 7.69
C VAL A 58 44.65 -6.07 8.51
N THR A 59 45.80 -6.09 9.18
CA THR A 59 46.37 -4.94 9.88
C THR A 59 46.74 -3.82 8.89
N ARG A 60 46.33 -2.59 9.20
CA ARG A 60 46.54 -1.42 8.33
C ARG A 60 47.99 -0.94 8.39
N ILE A 61 48.79 -1.25 7.37
CA ILE A 61 50.17 -0.76 7.22
C ILE A 61 50.16 0.63 6.55
N VAL A 62 51.10 1.49 6.95
CA VAL A 62 51.33 2.84 6.42
C VAL A 62 52.67 2.87 5.70
N GLU A 63 52.72 3.41 4.47
CA GLU A 63 53.97 3.71 3.76
C GLU A 63 53.90 5.06 3.00
N PRO A 64 55.05 5.67 2.63
CA PRO A 64 55.18 7.12 2.44
C PRO A 64 55.20 7.59 0.95
N PRO A 65 55.15 8.93 0.69
CA PRO A 65 55.04 9.47 -0.67
C PRO A 65 56.37 9.82 -1.37
N SER A 66 56.39 9.71 -2.71
CA SER A 66 57.39 10.26 -3.65
C SER A 66 56.69 10.52 -5.01
N SER A 67 56.61 11.77 -5.48
CA SER A 67 57.48 12.47 -6.46
C SER A 67 57.50 11.82 -7.87
N SER A 68 57.50 12.53 -9.01
CA SER A 68 57.69 13.98 -9.35
C SER A 68 56.70 14.38 -10.51
N VAL A 69 56.77 15.38 -11.40
CA VAL A 69 57.82 16.25 -12.03
C VAL A 69 57.22 17.64 -12.38
N HIS A 70 58.07 18.57 -12.88
CA HIS A 70 57.75 19.89 -13.49
C HIS A 70 56.93 19.77 -14.83
N SER A 71 56.35 20.83 -15.44
CA SER A 71 56.81 22.23 -15.52
C SER A 71 55.75 23.28 -15.91
N SER A 72 55.82 24.47 -15.27
CA SER A 72 55.62 25.88 -15.74
C SER A 72 54.44 26.25 -16.67
N THR A 73 53.70 27.36 -16.51
CA THR A 73 54.14 28.76 -16.24
C THR A 73 53.01 29.66 -15.64
N ALA A 74 53.39 30.80 -15.03
CA ALA A 74 52.62 32.05 -14.72
C ALA A 74 51.17 31.96 -14.14
N SER A 75 50.88 32.43 -12.92
CA SER A 75 50.77 33.84 -12.46
C SER A 75 49.60 34.60 -13.13
N VAL A 76 48.64 35.22 -12.42
CA VAL A 76 48.76 36.32 -11.41
C VAL A 76 47.54 36.36 -10.43
N LYS A 77 47.76 36.80 -9.18
CA LYS A 77 46.87 37.40 -8.11
C LYS A 77 45.32 37.32 -8.24
N GLY A 78 44.53 37.18 -7.17
CA GLY A 78 44.77 37.18 -5.71
C GLY A 78 43.45 36.81 -4.98
N GLU A 79 43.46 36.23 -3.77
CA GLU A 79 43.64 36.88 -2.45
C GLU A 79 42.54 37.92 -2.06
N ILE A 80 41.90 37.89 -0.87
CA ILE A 80 41.83 36.87 0.21
C ILE A 80 40.73 37.22 1.26
N ARG A 81 40.31 36.25 2.10
CA ARG A 81 39.66 36.34 3.44
C ARG A 81 38.18 36.80 3.63
N ASP A 82 37.35 35.83 3.99
CA ASP A 82 36.47 35.79 5.19
C ASP A 82 37.30 35.66 6.52
N PRO A 83 36.71 35.56 7.75
CA PRO A 83 35.41 36.01 8.31
C PRO A 83 35.52 36.71 9.71
N LEU A 84 34.37 36.99 10.39
CA LEU A 84 34.04 36.77 11.83
C LEU A 84 33.42 37.92 12.67
N SER A 85 32.63 37.52 13.68
CA SER A 85 31.91 38.27 14.76
C SER A 85 30.87 39.31 14.30
N SER A 86 29.59 39.31 14.71
CA SER A 86 28.87 38.99 15.97
C SER A 86 28.82 40.11 17.02
N HIS A 87 27.66 40.79 17.15
CA HIS A 87 26.98 41.06 18.44
C HIS A 87 25.62 41.78 18.28
N ASN A 88 24.61 41.25 18.99
CA ASN A 88 23.67 41.92 19.93
C ASN A 88 22.95 43.25 19.55
N GLY A 89 21.63 43.34 19.82
CA GLY A 89 20.89 44.62 19.82
C GLY A 89 19.36 44.54 19.83
N ASN A 90 18.72 44.82 20.98
CA ASN A 90 17.28 45.08 21.08
C ASN A 90 16.92 46.47 20.50
N ASN A 91 15.69 46.64 19.96
CA ASN A 91 14.70 47.48 20.63
C ASN A 91 13.26 47.41 20.04
N ASN A 92 12.34 47.99 20.81
CA ASN A 92 10.87 48.04 20.60
C ASN A 92 10.43 49.42 20.03
N TYR A 93 9.13 49.71 20.05
CA TYR A 93 8.41 50.89 19.49
C TYR A 93 8.19 50.81 17.95
N GLY A 94 7.04 51.26 17.41
CA GLY A 94 5.84 51.78 18.08
C GLY A 94 4.64 52.05 17.14
N ASN A 95 3.44 51.95 17.72
CA ASN A 95 2.09 52.11 17.16
C ASN A 95 1.83 53.28 16.17
N THR A 96 1.04 53.04 15.11
CA THR A 96 0.05 53.96 14.46
C THR A 96 -0.72 53.16 13.38
N ASN A 97 -2.03 52.89 13.48
CA ASN A 97 -3.25 53.72 13.34
C ASN A 97 -3.82 53.84 11.91
N PHE A 98 -5.09 53.40 11.76
CA PHE A 98 -6.12 53.81 10.79
C PHE A 98 -5.78 53.95 9.29
N ASN A 99 -6.47 53.17 8.45
CA ASN A 99 -7.79 53.66 7.99
C ASN A 99 -8.73 52.54 7.53
N ASN A 100 -10.02 52.86 7.44
CA ASN A 100 -11.13 51.95 7.19
C ASN A 100 -12.02 52.54 6.08
N TYR A 101 -12.43 51.73 5.09
CA TYR A 101 -13.48 52.12 4.12
C TYR A 101 -14.28 50.91 3.61
N ASN A 102 -15.54 50.86 4.02
CA ASN A 102 -16.65 50.29 3.24
C ASN A 102 -17.07 51.33 2.16
N SER A 103 -18.06 51.15 1.28
CA SER A 103 -19.21 50.23 1.26
C SER A 103 -19.79 50.03 -0.17
N GLU A 104 -20.86 49.22 -0.25
CA GLU A 104 -22.03 49.31 -1.18
C GLU A 104 -21.73 49.14 -2.70
N GLU A 105 -22.35 48.21 -3.44
CA GLU A 105 -23.79 47.95 -3.72
C GLU A 105 -24.50 49.06 -4.51
N GLU A 106 -24.93 48.78 -5.76
CA GLU A 106 -26.36 48.64 -6.07
C GLU A 106 -26.64 48.00 -7.45
N ASN A 107 -27.93 47.82 -7.79
CA ASN A 107 -28.44 47.12 -8.97
C ASN A 107 -28.80 48.05 -10.15
N GLY A 108 -28.96 47.49 -11.37
CA GLY A 108 -29.49 48.22 -12.52
C GLY A 108 -30.08 47.32 -13.62
N ILE A 109 -31.41 47.34 -13.78
CA ILE A 109 -32.16 46.60 -14.83
C ILE A 109 -32.48 47.53 -16.00
N SER A 110 -32.43 47.04 -17.24
CA SER A 110 -33.18 47.63 -18.37
C SER A 110 -33.42 46.63 -19.50
N ASN A 111 -34.64 46.62 -20.04
CA ASN A 111 -35.05 45.85 -21.22
C ASN A 111 -34.96 46.72 -22.49
N ASN A 112 -34.75 46.10 -23.65
CA ASN A 112 -35.55 46.41 -24.86
C ASN A 112 -35.40 45.33 -25.95
N SER A 113 -36.19 45.45 -27.02
CA SER A 113 -36.64 44.30 -27.83
C SER A 113 -36.34 44.37 -29.35
N SER A 114 -36.44 43.20 -29.96
CA SER A 114 -36.82 42.96 -31.38
C SER A 114 -35.92 43.46 -32.52
N THR A 115 -35.32 42.50 -33.24
CA THR A 115 -35.52 42.34 -34.69
C THR A 115 -35.01 40.96 -35.18
N ALA A 116 -35.61 40.43 -36.24
CA ALA A 116 -35.12 39.25 -36.98
C ALA A 116 -34.58 39.69 -38.36
N PRO A 117 -33.70 38.90 -39.00
CA PRO A 117 -34.20 38.15 -40.16
C PRO A 117 -33.55 36.76 -40.40
N ILE A 118 -34.16 36.01 -41.32
CA ILE A 118 -33.79 34.69 -41.87
C ILE A 118 -34.19 34.72 -43.37
N PRO A 119 -33.60 33.99 -44.35
CA PRO A 119 -32.42 33.09 -44.32
C PRO A 119 -31.28 33.48 -45.30
N ALA A 120 -30.16 32.75 -45.24
CA ALA A 120 -29.29 32.48 -46.40
C ALA A 120 -28.73 31.04 -46.32
N VAL A 121 -28.39 30.44 -47.46
CA VAL A 121 -28.04 29.00 -47.59
C VAL A 121 -26.53 28.83 -47.82
N GLY A 122 -25.88 27.86 -47.16
CA GLY A 122 -24.53 27.43 -47.56
C GLY A 122 -23.78 26.46 -46.64
N ALA A 123 -23.23 25.40 -47.25
CA ALA A 123 -21.99 24.71 -46.88
C ALA A 123 -21.78 24.17 -45.44
N ASN A 124 -22.46 23.05 -45.15
CA ASN A 124 -21.84 21.79 -44.71
C ASN A 124 -20.46 21.85 -43.99
N THR A 125 -20.46 21.87 -42.65
CA THR A 125 -19.30 21.49 -41.83
C THR A 125 -19.68 20.37 -40.85
N GLY A 126 -18.94 19.26 -40.91
CA GLY A 126 -19.18 18.10 -40.04
C GLY A 126 -18.68 18.34 -38.63
N ALA A 127 -19.54 18.85 -37.75
CA ALA A 127 -19.19 19.14 -36.36
C ALA A 127 -19.03 17.84 -35.53
N VAL A 128 -17.78 17.44 -35.28
CA VAL A 128 -17.44 16.34 -34.35
C VAL A 128 -17.55 16.84 -32.90
N VAL A 129 -18.79 16.98 -32.41
CA VAL A 129 -19.09 17.49 -31.06
C VAL A 129 -20.23 16.71 -30.41
N ALA A 130 -19.94 15.50 -29.89
CA ALA A 130 -20.67 14.84 -28.78
C ALA A 130 -20.05 13.50 -28.31
N PRO A 131 -18.90 13.47 -27.59
CA PRO A 131 -18.53 12.31 -26.76
C PRO A 131 -18.98 12.50 -25.30
N ALA A 132 -18.66 13.64 -24.69
CA ALA A 132 -18.84 13.88 -23.26
C ALA A 132 -20.32 13.96 -22.81
N ALA A 133 -21.25 14.22 -23.74
CA ALA A 133 -22.67 14.31 -23.42
C ALA A 133 -23.35 12.93 -23.27
N SER A 134 -22.83 11.86 -23.91
CA SER A 134 -23.34 10.51 -23.70
C SER A 134 -22.73 9.88 -22.44
N SER A 135 -21.42 10.01 -22.22
CA SER A 135 -20.77 9.45 -21.03
C SER A 135 -21.40 10.02 -19.76
N LEU A 136 -21.61 11.33 -19.65
CA LEU A 136 -22.24 11.93 -18.48
C LEU A 136 -23.68 11.43 -18.24
N ALA A 137 -24.43 11.11 -19.29
CA ALA A 137 -25.77 10.51 -19.16
C ALA A 137 -25.72 9.04 -18.74
N GLU A 138 -24.73 8.29 -19.24
CA GLU A 138 -24.42 6.92 -18.84
C GLU A 138 -23.96 6.86 -17.38
N ASP A 139 -23.08 7.78 -16.96
CA ASP A 139 -22.60 7.97 -15.59
C ASP A 139 -23.77 8.24 -14.63
N ILE A 140 -24.66 9.19 -14.96
CA ILE A 140 -25.86 9.51 -14.15
C ILE A 140 -26.80 8.30 -14.04
N SER A 141 -26.98 7.54 -15.13
CA SER A 141 -27.76 6.30 -15.13
C SER A 141 -27.16 5.23 -14.22
N SER A 142 -25.85 4.99 -14.32
CA SER A 142 -25.12 4.04 -13.47
C SER A 142 -25.11 4.48 -12.01
N GLN A 143 -24.98 5.78 -11.75
CA GLN A 143 -25.07 6.37 -10.41
C GLN A 143 -26.46 6.11 -9.79
N ALA A 144 -27.54 6.30 -10.55
CA ALA A 144 -28.90 6.03 -10.09
C ALA A 144 -29.13 4.54 -9.81
N GLN A 145 -28.60 3.64 -10.65
CA GLN A 145 -28.67 2.19 -10.44
C GLN A 145 -27.93 1.77 -9.16
N LEU A 146 -26.71 2.26 -8.94
CA LEU A 146 -25.94 1.99 -7.72
C LEU A 146 -26.66 2.51 -6.47
N LEU A 147 -27.19 3.74 -6.50
CA LEU A 147 -27.97 4.29 -5.38
C LEU A 147 -29.25 3.47 -5.11
N GLN A 148 -29.90 2.95 -6.16
CA GLN A 148 -31.06 2.08 -6.02
C GLN A 148 -30.70 0.73 -5.38
N GLU A 149 -29.60 0.09 -5.77
CA GLU A 149 -29.12 -1.14 -5.11
C GLU A 149 -28.71 -0.89 -3.65
N LEU A 150 -27.96 0.19 -3.38
CA LEU A 150 -27.53 0.57 -2.02
C LEU A 150 -28.71 0.98 -1.11
N SER A 151 -29.87 1.36 -1.68
CA SER A 151 -31.10 1.65 -0.92
C SER A 151 -31.79 0.42 -0.34
N ARG A 152 -31.46 -0.79 -0.82
CA ARG A 152 -32.10 -2.04 -0.39
C ARG A 152 -31.67 -2.41 1.03
N LYS A 153 -32.55 -3.11 1.76
CA LYS A 153 -32.23 -3.64 3.10
C LYS A 153 -31.12 -4.69 3.04
N ILE A 154 -31.22 -5.60 2.08
CA ILE A 154 -30.19 -6.58 1.73
C ILE A 154 -29.77 -6.28 0.29
N ILE A 155 -28.48 -6.05 0.09
CA ILE A 155 -27.92 -5.64 -1.20
C ILE A 155 -27.64 -6.87 -2.06
N ASN A 156 -28.02 -6.82 -3.33
CA ASN A 156 -27.68 -7.89 -4.28
C ASN A 156 -26.22 -7.72 -4.71
N MET A 157 -25.32 -8.45 -4.06
CA MET A 157 -23.88 -8.41 -4.36
C MET A 157 -23.55 -8.81 -5.80
N GLY A 158 -24.37 -9.64 -6.46
CA GLY A 158 -24.17 -9.99 -7.87
C GLY A 158 -24.44 -8.81 -8.81
N GLU A 159 -25.54 -8.09 -8.59
CA GLU A 159 -25.89 -6.91 -9.39
C GLU A 159 -24.99 -5.70 -9.04
N LEU A 160 -24.64 -5.52 -7.78
CA LEU A 160 -23.65 -4.52 -7.34
C LEU A 160 -22.32 -4.71 -8.07
N ARG A 161 -21.83 -5.96 -8.15
CA ARG A 161 -20.63 -6.33 -8.90
C ARG A 161 -20.80 -6.09 -10.40
N ARG A 162 -21.96 -6.46 -10.98
CA ARG A 162 -22.26 -6.23 -12.41
C ARG A 162 -22.19 -4.75 -12.77
N ILE A 163 -22.74 -3.85 -11.95
CA ILE A 163 -22.70 -2.41 -12.22
C ILE A 163 -21.30 -1.85 -11.95
N ALA A 164 -20.68 -2.17 -10.81
CA ALA A 164 -19.35 -1.66 -10.44
C ALA A 164 -18.25 -2.05 -11.45
N SER A 165 -18.35 -3.21 -12.10
CA SER A 165 -17.41 -3.64 -13.16
C SER A 165 -17.47 -2.81 -14.45
N GLN A 166 -18.39 -1.86 -14.55
CA GLN A 166 -18.50 -0.88 -15.64
C GLN A 166 -17.87 0.47 -15.28
N GLY A 167 -17.34 0.60 -14.05
CA GLY A 167 -16.85 1.84 -13.44
C GLY A 167 -17.83 2.40 -12.43
N ILE A 168 -17.33 3.03 -11.36
CA ILE A 168 -18.15 3.72 -10.36
C ILE A 168 -17.96 5.23 -10.53
N PRO A 169 -19.02 6.03 -10.71
CA PRO A 169 -18.88 7.49 -10.78
C PRO A 169 -18.32 8.10 -9.49
N ASP A 170 -17.52 9.16 -9.60
CA ASP A 170 -16.95 9.90 -8.45
C ASP A 170 -18.01 10.57 -7.56
N GLY A 171 -19.24 10.70 -8.05
CA GLY A 171 -20.33 11.42 -7.38
C GLY A 171 -20.79 10.81 -6.06
N ALA A 172 -21.11 11.68 -5.10
CA ALA A 172 -21.87 11.38 -3.88
C ALA A 172 -21.29 10.27 -2.97
N GLY A 173 -19.98 10.01 -3.01
CA GLY A 173 -19.33 9.04 -2.10
C GLY A 173 -19.68 7.58 -2.36
N ILE A 174 -20.28 7.27 -3.52
CA ILE A 174 -20.76 5.92 -3.84
C ILE A 174 -19.58 4.94 -3.86
N ARG A 175 -18.44 5.30 -4.45
CA ARG A 175 -17.24 4.46 -4.46
C ARG A 175 -16.76 4.08 -3.05
N SER A 176 -16.84 4.98 -2.06
CA SER A 176 -16.54 4.68 -0.65
C SER A 176 -17.42 3.56 -0.09
N THR A 177 -18.73 3.63 -0.31
CA THR A 177 -19.67 2.60 0.18
C THR A 177 -19.51 1.28 -0.59
N VAL A 178 -19.35 1.35 -1.91
CA VAL A 178 -19.25 0.15 -2.76
C VAL A 178 -17.94 -0.59 -2.53
N TRP A 179 -16.79 0.08 -2.44
CA TRP A 179 -15.51 -0.56 -2.14
C TRP A 179 -15.54 -1.28 -0.78
N LYS A 180 -16.14 -0.67 0.25
CA LYS A 180 -16.34 -1.29 1.57
C LYS A 180 -17.22 -2.55 1.53
N LEU A 181 -18.15 -2.66 0.57
CA LEU A 181 -18.96 -3.86 0.35
C LEU A 181 -18.23 -4.93 -0.48
N LEU A 182 -17.48 -4.52 -1.51
CA LEU A 182 -16.71 -5.42 -2.37
C LEU A 182 -15.53 -6.07 -1.62
N LEU A 183 -14.88 -5.30 -0.73
CA LEU A 183 -13.82 -5.74 0.20
C LEU A 183 -14.36 -6.32 1.51
N GLY A 184 -15.62 -6.80 1.56
CA GLY A 184 -16.19 -7.54 2.69
C GLY A 184 -16.28 -6.81 4.05
N TYR A 185 -15.84 -5.56 4.13
CA TYR A 185 -15.78 -4.76 5.35
C TYR A 185 -17.17 -4.40 5.89
N LEU A 186 -18.11 -4.12 4.97
CA LEU A 186 -19.54 -4.00 5.26
C LEU A 186 -20.28 -5.28 4.85
N PRO A 187 -21.19 -5.82 5.69
CA PRO A 187 -22.03 -6.95 5.32
C PRO A 187 -23.14 -6.50 4.32
N PRO A 188 -23.69 -7.42 3.51
CA PRO A 188 -24.78 -7.09 2.58
C PRO A 188 -26.11 -6.67 3.24
N ASP A 189 -26.32 -6.96 4.54
CA ASP A 189 -27.47 -6.43 5.30
C ASP A 189 -27.13 -5.06 5.89
N ARG A 190 -27.81 -4.03 5.37
CA ARG A 190 -27.62 -2.63 5.73
C ARG A 190 -27.98 -2.32 7.18
N THR A 191 -28.78 -3.15 7.86
CA THR A 191 -29.12 -2.95 9.27
C THR A 191 -27.96 -3.19 10.22
N LEU A 192 -26.94 -3.94 9.79
CA LEU A 192 -25.77 -4.27 10.61
C LEU A 192 -24.65 -3.23 10.49
N TRP A 193 -24.69 -2.34 9.50
CA TRP A 193 -23.59 -1.42 9.15
C TRP A 193 -23.12 -0.57 10.32
N SER A 194 -24.02 0.15 10.99
CA SER A 194 -23.66 1.03 12.12
C SER A 194 -23.02 0.25 13.27
N SER A 195 -23.44 -1.00 13.50
CA SER A 195 -22.87 -1.86 14.54
C SER A 195 -21.47 -2.37 14.18
N GLU A 196 -21.27 -2.83 12.94
CA GLU A 196 -19.98 -3.35 12.51
C GLU A 196 -18.95 -2.22 12.32
N LEU A 197 -19.36 -1.06 11.78
CA LEU A 197 -18.53 0.14 11.70
C LEU A 197 -18.06 0.58 13.10
N ALA A 198 -18.96 0.75 14.07
CA ALA A 198 -18.60 1.16 15.42
C ALA A 198 -17.63 0.17 16.09
N LYS A 199 -17.90 -1.14 15.96
CA LYS A 199 -17.04 -2.23 16.45
C LYS A 199 -15.65 -2.20 15.80
N LYS A 200 -15.56 -2.11 14.47
CA LYS A 200 -14.29 -2.08 13.72
C LYS A 200 -13.50 -0.81 14.03
N ARG A 201 -14.13 0.37 14.00
CA ARG A 201 -13.50 1.66 14.33
C ARG A 201 -12.95 1.65 15.77
N SER A 202 -13.71 1.13 16.73
CA SER A 202 -13.23 0.93 18.11
C SER A 202 -12.07 -0.08 18.20
N GLN A 203 -12.08 -1.15 17.41
CA GLN A 203 -11.00 -2.13 17.37
C GLN A 203 -9.69 -1.53 16.82
N TYR A 204 -9.77 -0.74 15.75
CA TYR A 204 -8.60 -0.03 15.20
C TYR A 204 -8.04 1.00 16.19
N ASN A 205 -8.90 1.76 16.87
CA ASN A 205 -8.45 2.69 17.91
C ASN A 205 -7.69 1.97 19.03
N HIS A 206 -8.14 0.77 19.44
CA HIS A 206 -7.43 -0.04 20.42
C HIS A 206 -6.05 -0.50 19.90
N PHE A 207 -5.95 -0.96 18.65
CA PHE A 207 -4.64 -1.26 18.03
C PHE A 207 -3.73 -0.03 17.95
N LYS A 208 -4.29 1.16 17.68
CA LYS A 208 -3.57 2.42 17.64
C LYS A 208 -3.02 2.81 19.02
N GLU A 209 -3.82 2.64 20.07
CA GLU A 209 -3.43 2.86 21.47
C GLU A 209 -2.39 1.86 22.00
N GLU A 210 -2.40 0.61 21.53
CA GLU A 210 -1.46 -0.43 21.98
C GLU A 210 -0.13 -0.38 21.21
N LEU A 211 -0.18 -0.29 19.88
CA LEU A 211 0.99 -0.58 19.02
C LEU A 211 1.82 0.66 18.66
N LEU A 212 1.27 1.86 18.82
CA LEU A 212 1.96 3.14 18.54
C LEU A 212 2.48 3.86 19.80
N MET A 213 2.32 3.28 20.99
CA MET A 213 2.97 3.82 22.19
C MET A 213 4.51 3.78 22.05
N TYR A 214 5.17 4.90 22.39
CA TYR A 214 6.62 4.95 22.48
C TYR A 214 7.13 4.09 23.66
N PRO A 215 8.35 3.52 23.59
CA PRO A 215 8.92 2.71 24.67
C PRO A 215 8.96 3.44 26.02
N SER A 216 9.21 4.76 26.01
CA SER A 216 9.15 5.63 27.19
C SER A 216 7.78 5.60 27.88
N ASP A 217 6.69 5.57 27.10
CA ASP A 217 5.34 5.49 27.64
C ASP A 217 4.96 4.06 28.04
N ILE A 218 5.49 3.05 27.36
CA ILE A 218 5.34 1.64 27.75
C ILE A 218 6.01 1.40 29.11
N THR A 219 7.29 1.75 29.26
CA THR A 219 8.02 1.66 30.54
C THR A 219 7.34 2.47 31.63
N ARG A 220 6.93 3.73 31.37
CA ARG A 220 6.20 4.55 32.35
C ARG A 220 4.86 3.95 32.77
N LYS A 221 4.14 3.27 31.86
CA LYS A 221 2.89 2.56 32.14
C LYS A 221 3.13 1.28 32.95
N LEU A 222 4.22 0.55 32.68
CA LEU A 222 4.67 -0.61 33.45
C LEU A 222 5.10 -0.22 34.88
N GLU A 223 5.97 0.79 35.03
CA GLU A 223 6.37 1.35 36.33
C GLU A 223 5.16 1.81 37.15
N LYS A 224 4.25 2.58 36.53
CA LYS A 224 3.02 3.04 37.20
C LYS A 224 2.14 1.87 37.63
N SER A 225 1.92 0.88 36.77
CA SER A 225 1.15 -0.32 37.12
C SER A 225 1.82 -1.17 38.22
N SER A 226 3.14 -1.09 38.37
CA SER A 226 3.88 -1.77 39.44
C SER A 226 3.68 -1.05 40.78
N LEU A 227 3.72 0.29 40.78
CA LEU A 227 3.47 1.13 41.95
C LEU A 227 2.01 1.04 42.45
N GLU A 228 1.05 0.91 41.54
CA GLU A 228 -0.37 0.73 41.87
C GLU A 228 -0.70 -0.66 42.49
N ASN A 229 0.24 -1.61 42.43
CA ASN A 229 0.14 -2.92 43.11
C ASN A 229 0.86 -2.97 44.48
N SER A 230 1.51 -1.89 44.93
CA SER A 230 2.16 -1.81 46.24
C SER A 230 1.33 -0.98 47.23
N GLU A 231 0.76 -1.64 48.24
CA GLU A 231 0.05 -1.00 49.36
C GLU A 231 0.93 0.05 50.08
N PRO A 232 0.45 1.29 50.32
CA PRO A 232 1.27 2.40 50.77
C PRO A 232 1.54 2.38 52.28
N TYR A 233 2.42 1.46 52.72
CA TYR A 233 2.87 1.39 54.11
C TYR A 233 4.04 2.35 54.42
N GLY A 234 3.70 3.50 55.02
CA GLY A 234 4.63 4.33 55.80
C GLY A 234 5.16 5.59 55.11
N GLU A 235 4.94 6.74 55.73
CA GLU A 235 5.57 8.00 55.32
C GLU A 235 7.09 7.97 55.53
N SER A 236 7.85 8.28 54.49
CA SER A 236 9.25 8.68 54.63
C SER A 236 9.64 9.73 53.59
N LYS A 237 10.58 10.62 53.96
CA LYS A 237 10.84 11.87 53.25
C LYS A 237 11.71 11.71 52.00
N GLY A 238 11.21 12.23 50.89
CA GLY A 238 11.98 13.17 50.07
C GLY A 238 13.18 12.64 49.28
N PHE A 239 13.28 11.32 49.07
CA PHE A 239 14.15 10.75 48.03
C PHE A 239 13.29 10.20 46.90
N LEU A 240 13.62 10.58 45.66
CA LEU A 240 13.12 9.87 44.48
C LEU A 240 13.76 8.48 44.49
N SER A 241 12.95 7.44 44.66
CA SER A 241 13.44 6.06 44.53
C SER A 241 13.94 5.86 43.10
N ARG A 242 15.19 5.41 42.96
CA ARG A 242 15.77 5.12 41.65
C ARG A 242 15.29 3.73 41.24
N SER A 243 14.30 3.66 40.34
CA SER A 243 13.84 2.41 39.73
C SER A 243 15.04 1.55 39.31
N GLU A 244 15.12 0.31 39.79
CA GLU A 244 16.09 -0.65 39.27
C GLU A 244 15.65 -1.06 37.87
N ILE A 245 16.31 -0.49 36.85
CA ILE A 245 16.10 -0.89 35.46
C ILE A 245 16.54 -2.36 35.35
N THR A 246 15.56 -3.27 35.29
CA THR A 246 15.85 -4.70 35.15
C THR A 246 16.67 -4.91 33.87
N HIS A 247 17.67 -5.79 33.91
CA HIS A 247 18.65 -5.90 32.82
C HIS A 247 18.07 -6.32 31.45
N GLY A 248 16.80 -6.75 31.39
CA GLY A 248 16.06 -7.01 30.14
C GLY A 248 15.37 -5.80 29.52
N GLU A 249 15.14 -4.71 30.26
CA GLU A 249 14.43 -3.51 29.78
C GLU A 249 15.36 -2.30 29.55
N HIS A 250 16.67 -2.54 29.43
CA HIS A 250 17.64 -1.49 29.12
C HIS A 250 17.71 -1.19 27.61
N PRO A 251 17.83 0.07 27.15
CA PRO A 251 17.97 0.44 25.72
C PRO A 251 19.27 -0.04 25.04
N LEU A 252 20.06 -0.91 25.69
CA LEU A 252 21.24 -1.58 25.12
C LEU A 252 21.21 -3.10 25.35
N SER A 253 20.08 -3.67 25.82
CA SER A 253 19.99 -5.10 26.10
C SER A 253 19.84 -5.90 24.80
N LEU A 254 20.78 -6.81 24.55
CA LEU A 254 20.82 -7.68 23.36
C LEU A 254 19.79 -8.81 23.37
N GLY A 255 18.91 -8.87 24.40
CA GLY A 255 17.87 -9.88 24.52
C GLY A 255 16.80 -9.72 23.44
N LYS A 256 16.50 -10.80 22.71
CA LYS A 256 15.48 -10.81 21.63
C LYS A 256 14.05 -10.51 22.11
N SER A 257 13.80 -10.58 23.41
CA SER A 257 12.53 -10.29 24.07
C SER A 257 12.45 -8.90 24.70
N SER A 258 13.48 -8.05 24.57
CA SER A 258 13.44 -6.69 25.13
C SER A 258 12.51 -5.78 24.32
N VAL A 259 11.71 -4.99 25.03
CA VAL A 259 10.88 -3.91 24.45
C VAL A 259 11.72 -2.99 23.55
N TRP A 260 12.96 -2.68 23.96
CA TRP A 260 13.87 -1.84 23.19
C TRP A 260 14.41 -2.53 21.94
N ASN A 261 14.74 -3.82 21.99
CA ASN A 261 15.22 -4.56 20.82
C ASN A 261 14.10 -4.69 19.76
N MET A 262 12.87 -4.94 20.21
CA MET A 262 11.69 -4.89 19.34
C MET A 262 11.50 -3.49 18.75
N PHE A 263 11.61 -2.44 19.56
CA PHE A 263 11.50 -1.06 19.11
C PHE A 263 12.58 -0.65 18.10
N PHE A 264 13.83 -1.09 18.23
CA PHE A 264 14.87 -0.78 17.24
C PHE A 264 14.62 -1.49 15.90
N GLN A 265 14.08 -2.72 15.91
CA GLN A 265 13.64 -3.40 14.70
C GLN A 265 12.41 -2.72 14.07
N ASP A 266 11.47 -2.27 14.90
CA ASP A 266 10.34 -1.45 14.45
C ASP A 266 10.80 -0.09 13.91
N THR A 267 11.87 0.50 14.44
CA THR A 267 12.35 1.85 14.06
C THR A 267 12.78 1.91 12.60
N GLU A 268 13.54 0.91 12.11
CA GLU A 268 13.95 0.85 10.70
C GLU A 268 12.73 0.78 9.76
N ILE A 269 11.71 0.00 10.14
CA ILE A 269 10.44 -0.15 9.42
C ILE A 269 9.63 1.16 9.47
N ILE A 270 9.51 1.79 10.64
CA ILE A 270 8.80 3.06 10.85
C ILE A 270 9.46 4.19 10.03
N GLU A 271 10.78 4.25 9.98
CA GLU A 271 11.50 5.20 9.12
C GLU A 271 11.32 4.90 7.63
N GLN A 272 11.27 3.63 7.23
CA GLN A 272 11.01 3.26 5.84
C GLN A 272 9.59 3.69 5.41
N ILE A 273 8.59 3.43 6.25
CA ILE A 273 7.22 3.90 6.08
C ILE A 273 7.17 5.44 6.01
N ASP A 274 7.85 6.14 6.92
CA ASP A 274 7.88 7.60 6.98
C ASP A 274 8.51 8.22 5.72
N ARG A 275 9.58 7.63 5.19
CA ARG A 275 10.18 8.00 3.89
C ARG A 275 9.24 7.73 2.72
N ASP A 276 8.59 6.56 2.69
CA ASP A 276 7.72 6.13 1.59
C ASP A 276 6.40 6.93 1.53
N VAL A 277 5.78 7.20 2.68
CA VAL A 277 4.57 8.03 2.78
C VAL A 277 4.84 9.45 2.26
N LYS A 278 5.99 10.06 2.61
CA LYS A 278 6.35 11.42 2.15
C LYS A 278 6.52 11.55 0.64
N ARG A 279 6.88 10.46 -0.06
CA ARG A 279 7.02 10.39 -1.53
C ARG A 279 5.80 9.77 -2.25
N THR A 280 4.69 9.51 -1.55
CA THR A 280 3.50 8.90 -2.13
C THR A 280 2.71 9.94 -2.93
N HIS A 281 2.55 9.73 -4.24
CA HIS A 281 1.87 10.65 -5.18
C HIS A 281 2.24 12.14 -5.00
N PRO A 282 3.51 12.54 -5.24
CA PRO A 282 4.01 13.88 -4.93
C PRO A 282 3.27 15.02 -5.66
N ASP A 283 2.70 14.74 -6.83
CA ASP A 283 1.94 15.70 -7.64
C ASP A 283 0.54 16.00 -7.07
N MET A 284 0.10 15.26 -6.04
CA MET A 284 -1.21 15.43 -5.40
C MET A 284 -1.10 16.19 -4.07
N HIS A 285 -1.64 17.41 -4.01
CA HIS A 285 -1.70 18.22 -2.78
C HIS A 285 -2.43 17.52 -1.61
N PHE A 286 -3.27 16.53 -1.88
CA PHE A 286 -3.92 15.68 -0.88
C PHE A 286 -2.91 14.81 -0.08
N PHE A 287 -1.80 14.40 -0.71
CA PHE A 287 -0.76 13.56 -0.10
C PHE A 287 0.52 14.32 0.25
N SER A 288 0.99 15.25 -0.60
CA SER A 288 2.30 15.91 -0.46
C SER A 288 2.26 17.43 -0.31
N GLY A 289 1.13 17.99 0.13
CA GLY A 289 1.02 19.42 0.45
C GLY A 289 1.58 19.79 1.85
N ASP A 290 1.97 21.05 2.01
CA ASP A 290 2.37 21.62 3.32
C ASP A 290 1.19 21.87 4.29
N SER A 291 -0.05 21.67 3.81
CA SER A 291 -1.27 21.93 4.58
C SER A 291 -1.42 21.00 5.79
N THR A 292 -2.17 21.45 6.80
CA THR A 292 -2.53 20.64 7.97
C THR A 292 -3.30 19.37 7.59
N VAL A 293 -4.16 19.45 6.56
CA VAL A 293 -4.92 18.31 6.03
C VAL A 293 -3.99 17.28 5.39
N ALA A 294 -3.08 17.70 4.52
CA ALA A 294 -2.13 16.79 3.86
C ALA A 294 -1.19 16.11 4.88
N LYS A 295 -0.71 16.86 5.88
CA LYS A 295 0.10 16.30 6.99
C LYS A 295 -0.71 15.32 7.85
N SER A 296 -2.00 15.60 8.11
CA SER A 296 -2.90 14.65 8.76
C SER A 296 -3.18 13.40 7.91
N ASN A 297 -3.20 13.52 6.58
CA ASN A 297 -3.37 12.39 5.66
C ASN A 297 -2.11 11.51 5.64
N GLN A 298 -0.91 12.10 5.57
CA GLN A 298 0.36 11.38 5.69
C GLN A 298 0.43 10.61 7.03
N GLU A 299 0.11 11.28 8.13
CA GLU A 299 0.14 10.66 9.46
C GLU A 299 -0.90 9.51 9.57
N ALA A 300 -2.08 9.64 8.96
CA ALA A 300 -3.05 8.55 8.88
C ALA A 300 -2.51 7.34 8.08
N LEU A 301 -1.95 7.56 6.88
CA LEU A 301 -1.32 6.49 6.07
C LEU A 301 -0.21 5.77 6.85
N LYS A 302 0.68 6.54 7.49
CA LYS A 302 1.78 6.05 8.30
C LYS A 302 1.28 5.19 9.47
N ASN A 303 0.28 5.65 10.20
CA ASN A 303 -0.32 4.91 11.31
C ASN A 303 -0.91 3.56 10.87
N ILE A 304 -1.65 3.54 9.75
CA ILE A 304 -2.20 2.30 9.16
C ILE A 304 -1.08 1.31 8.82
N LEU A 305 -0.01 1.77 8.15
CA LEU A 305 1.11 0.91 7.73
C LEU A 305 1.91 0.37 8.93
N ILE A 306 2.12 1.16 9.98
CA ILE A 306 2.82 0.72 11.20
C ILE A 306 1.97 -0.31 11.96
N VAL A 307 0.67 -0.05 12.14
CA VAL A 307 -0.26 -1.00 12.78
C VAL A 307 -0.33 -2.31 11.97
N PHE A 308 -0.40 -2.23 10.64
CA PHE A 308 -0.36 -3.41 9.76
C PHE A 308 0.95 -4.20 9.93
N ALA A 309 2.11 -3.55 9.87
CA ALA A 309 3.40 -4.21 9.93
C ALA A 309 3.66 -4.91 11.28
N LYS A 310 3.20 -4.30 12.39
CA LYS A 310 3.29 -4.88 13.75
C LYS A 310 2.34 -6.05 13.96
N LEU A 311 1.12 -6.00 13.41
CA LEU A 311 0.15 -7.11 13.47
C LEU A 311 0.53 -8.30 12.58
N ASN A 312 1.30 -8.08 11.50
CA ASN A 312 1.63 -9.10 10.50
C ASN A 312 3.15 -9.36 10.43
N PRO A 313 3.81 -9.84 11.51
CA PRO A 313 5.28 -9.91 11.61
C PRO A 313 5.97 -10.84 10.58
N GLY A 314 5.20 -11.67 9.86
CA GLY A 314 5.67 -12.52 8.76
C GLY A 314 5.74 -11.84 7.38
N ILE A 315 5.00 -10.75 7.16
CA ILE A 315 5.14 -9.89 5.97
C ILE A 315 5.85 -8.58 6.33
N ARG A 316 5.47 -7.99 7.47
CA ARG A 316 5.84 -6.63 7.88
C ARG A 316 5.40 -5.60 6.83
N TYR A 317 6.12 -4.49 6.73
CA TYR A 317 5.96 -3.53 5.63
C TYR A 317 6.85 -3.92 4.45
N VAL A 318 6.30 -3.84 3.23
CA VAL A 318 7.04 -3.99 1.98
C VAL A 318 6.91 -2.69 1.18
N GLN A 319 8.02 -2.16 0.65
CA GLN A 319 8.02 -0.95 -0.16
C GLN A 319 7.04 -1.09 -1.33
N GLY A 320 6.11 -0.13 -1.47
CA GLY A 320 5.01 -0.20 -2.43
C GLY A 320 3.64 -0.38 -1.80
N MET A 321 3.56 -0.92 -0.58
CA MET A 321 2.30 -0.98 0.19
C MET A 321 1.68 0.40 0.42
N ASN A 322 2.50 1.46 0.46
CA ASN A 322 2.07 2.85 0.51
C ASN A 322 1.27 3.27 -0.73
N GLU A 323 1.65 2.79 -1.93
CA GLU A 323 0.97 3.07 -3.20
C GLU A 323 -0.37 2.33 -3.30
N ILE A 324 -0.48 1.13 -2.71
CA ILE A 324 -1.72 0.35 -2.59
C ILE A 324 -2.68 1.00 -1.58
N LEU A 325 -2.16 1.54 -0.48
CA LEU A 325 -2.97 2.15 0.57
C LEU A 325 -3.59 3.49 0.13
N ALA A 326 -2.90 4.25 -0.71
CA ALA A 326 -3.30 5.61 -1.08
C ALA A 326 -4.66 5.70 -1.82
N PRO A 327 -4.99 4.84 -2.82
CA PRO A 327 -6.33 4.77 -3.42
C PRO A 327 -7.44 4.55 -2.40
N LEU A 328 -7.30 3.56 -1.49
CA LEU A 328 -8.30 3.25 -0.47
C LEU A 328 -8.53 4.47 0.46
N PHE A 329 -7.44 5.04 0.97
CA PHE A 329 -7.52 6.16 1.89
C PHE A 329 -8.13 7.40 1.22
N TYR A 330 -7.75 7.71 -0.02
CA TYR A 330 -8.35 8.83 -0.77
C TYR A 330 -9.85 8.65 -0.96
N VAL A 331 -10.30 7.46 -1.38
CA VAL A 331 -11.72 7.18 -1.63
C VAL A 331 -12.55 7.28 -0.35
N PHE A 332 -12.02 6.85 0.81
CA PHE A 332 -12.75 6.92 2.08
C PHE A 332 -12.63 8.28 2.79
N LYS A 333 -11.55 9.04 2.55
CA LYS A 333 -11.34 10.37 3.15
C LYS A 333 -12.15 11.47 2.46
N ASN A 334 -12.44 11.30 1.18
CA ASN A 334 -13.31 12.20 0.40
C ASN A 334 -14.78 11.75 0.39
N ASP A 335 -15.21 10.97 1.39
CA ASP A 335 -16.61 10.59 1.63
C ASP A 335 -17.43 11.84 2.03
N PRO A 336 -18.60 12.12 1.43
CA PRO A 336 -19.43 13.29 1.78
C PRO A 336 -19.99 13.26 3.21
N SER A 337 -19.97 12.11 3.89
CA SER A 337 -20.31 12.02 5.30
C SER A 337 -19.09 12.33 6.16
N GLU A 338 -19.14 13.42 6.91
CA GLU A 338 -18.05 13.85 7.82
C GLU A 338 -17.67 12.75 8.82
N GLU A 339 -18.64 11.98 9.34
CA GLU A 339 -18.38 10.84 10.24
C GLU A 339 -17.51 9.75 9.58
N ASN A 340 -17.75 9.47 8.29
CA ASN A 340 -16.93 8.54 7.51
C ASN A 340 -15.56 9.13 7.19
N ALA A 341 -15.51 10.41 6.79
CA ALA A 341 -14.26 11.10 6.46
C ALA A 341 -13.34 11.29 7.68
N VAL A 342 -13.89 11.43 8.89
CA VAL A 342 -13.13 11.40 10.15
C VAL A 342 -12.66 9.97 10.45
N SER A 343 -13.55 8.97 10.33
CA SER A 343 -13.24 7.57 10.60
C SER A 343 -12.40 6.87 9.53
N ALA A 344 -12.10 7.56 8.42
CA ALA A 344 -11.50 6.98 7.21
C ALA A 344 -10.21 6.20 7.47
N GLU A 345 -9.40 6.58 8.47
CA GLU A 345 -8.18 5.84 8.84
C GLU A 345 -8.48 4.37 9.22
N ALA A 346 -9.49 4.15 10.06
CA ALA A 346 -9.91 2.83 10.51
C ALA A 346 -10.62 2.02 9.41
N ASP A 347 -11.52 2.66 8.67
CA ASP A 347 -12.21 2.04 7.52
C ASP A 347 -11.18 1.59 6.46
N THR A 348 -10.13 2.39 6.22
CA THR A 348 -9.03 2.07 5.31
C THR A 348 -8.22 0.86 5.79
N PHE A 349 -7.80 0.83 7.07
CA PHE A 349 -7.00 -0.26 7.61
C PHE A 349 -7.62 -1.64 7.35
N PHE A 350 -8.91 -1.83 7.64
CA PHE A 350 -9.56 -3.13 7.42
C PHE A 350 -9.75 -3.48 5.95
N CYS A 351 -10.10 -2.51 5.10
CA CYS A 351 -10.20 -2.74 3.66
C CYS A 351 -8.84 -3.08 3.02
N PHE A 352 -7.76 -2.47 3.52
CA PHE A 352 -6.38 -2.76 3.13
C PHE A 352 -5.92 -4.15 3.57
N VAL A 353 -6.26 -4.56 4.80
CA VAL A 353 -6.01 -5.94 5.30
C VAL A 353 -6.74 -6.97 4.45
N GLU A 354 -8.03 -6.76 4.14
CA GLU A 354 -8.79 -7.71 3.31
C GLU A 354 -8.22 -7.78 1.89
N LEU A 355 -7.93 -6.62 1.26
CA LEU A 355 -7.33 -6.55 -0.07
C LEU A 355 -5.98 -7.30 -0.11
N LEU A 356 -5.07 -7.02 0.83
CA LEU A 356 -3.78 -7.70 0.90
C LEU A 356 -3.90 -9.19 1.24
N SER A 357 -4.97 -9.64 1.92
CA SER A 357 -5.17 -11.07 2.18
C SER A 357 -5.27 -11.89 0.87
N GLY A 358 -5.92 -11.34 -0.16
CA GLY A 358 -6.04 -11.95 -1.48
C GLY A 358 -4.75 -11.93 -2.32
N PHE A 359 -3.75 -11.14 -1.91
CA PHE A 359 -2.44 -11.05 -2.57
C PHE A 359 -1.28 -11.52 -1.67
N ARG A 360 -1.58 -12.01 -0.45
CA ARG A 360 -0.66 -12.32 0.66
C ARG A 360 0.67 -12.92 0.21
N ASP A 361 0.59 -14.01 -0.54
CA ASP A 361 1.75 -14.84 -0.88
C ASP A 361 2.70 -14.16 -1.88
N ASN A 362 2.27 -13.09 -2.55
CA ASN A 362 3.11 -12.22 -3.37
C ASN A 362 4.01 -11.27 -2.55
N PHE A 363 3.73 -11.08 -1.25
CA PHE A 363 4.50 -10.22 -0.34
C PHE A 363 5.32 -11.00 0.71
N VAL A 364 5.07 -12.30 0.87
CA VAL A 364 5.85 -13.18 1.76
C VAL A 364 7.14 -13.58 1.04
N GLN A 365 8.26 -12.91 1.35
CA GLN A 365 9.56 -13.12 0.68
C GLN A 365 10.02 -14.60 0.65
N GLN A 366 9.68 -15.39 1.68
CA GLN A 366 10.00 -16.82 1.74
C GLN A 366 9.27 -17.64 0.67
N LEU A 367 8.16 -17.13 0.12
CA LEU A 367 7.37 -17.74 -0.96
C LEU A 367 7.79 -17.24 -2.35
N ASP A 368 8.72 -16.29 -2.50
CA ASP A 368 9.16 -15.76 -3.80
C ASP A 368 9.57 -16.85 -4.79
N ASN A 369 10.21 -17.92 -4.31
CA ASN A 369 10.65 -19.07 -5.12
C ASN A 369 9.71 -20.29 -5.02
N SER A 370 8.54 -20.12 -4.41
CA SER A 370 7.51 -21.15 -4.23
C SER A 370 6.48 -21.16 -5.36
N VAL A 371 5.70 -22.23 -5.45
CA VAL A 371 4.61 -22.42 -6.42
C VAL A 371 3.37 -21.55 -6.16
N VAL A 372 3.37 -20.74 -5.10
CA VAL A 372 2.28 -19.82 -4.71
C VAL A 372 2.68 -18.34 -4.61
N GLY A 373 3.98 -18.02 -4.65
CA GLY A 373 4.44 -16.63 -4.51
C GLY A 373 4.56 -15.87 -5.83
N ILE A 374 5.12 -14.66 -5.78
CA ILE A 374 5.15 -13.71 -6.90
C ILE A 374 5.70 -14.28 -8.21
N ARG A 375 6.68 -15.22 -8.18
CA ARG A 375 7.15 -15.90 -9.40
C ARG A 375 6.09 -16.79 -10.04
N ALA A 376 5.26 -17.46 -9.25
CA ALA A 376 4.14 -18.27 -9.76
C ALA A 376 3.08 -17.37 -10.40
N THR A 377 2.74 -16.25 -9.76
CA THR A 377 1.81 -15.23 -10.29
C THR A 377 2.31 -14.61 -11.61
N ILE A 378 3.60 -14.27 -11.70
CA ILE A 378 4.25 -13.83 -12.95
C ILE A 378 4.27 -14.96 -14.01
N THR A 379 4.44 -16.22 -13.60
CA THR A 379 4.38 -17.37 -14.52
C THR A 379 2.96 -17.58 -15.05
N ARG A 380 1.92 -17.40 -14.22
CA ARG A 380 0.52 -17.44 -14.64
C ARG A 380 0.20 -16.33 -15.65
N LEU A 381 0.78 -15.13 -15.51
CA LEU A 381 0.70 -14.09 -16.54
C LEU A 381 1.30 -14.55 -17.88
N SER A 382 2.48 -15.17 -17.87
CA SER A 382 3.11 -15.67 -19.10
C SER A 382 2.29 -16.80 -19.75
N GLN A 383 1.72 -17.70 -18.94
CA GLN A 383 0.78 -18.73 -19.41
C GLN A 383 -0.49 -18.12 -20.03
N LEU A 384 -1.12 -17.14 -19.37
CA LEU A 384 -2.31 -16.47 -19.89
C LEU A 384 -2.02 -15.73 -21.22
N LEU A 385 -0.85 -15.10 -21.34
CA LEU A 385 -0.39 -14.54 -22.62
C LEU A 385 -0.23 -15.63 -23.69
N LYS A 386 0.35 -16.77 -23.34
CA LYS A 386 0.54 -17.90 -24.26
C LYS A 386 -0.80 -18.52 -24.70
N GLU A 387 -1.77 -18.62 -23.79
CA GLU A 387 -3.13 -19.12 -24.04
C GLU A 387 -3.89 -18.25 -25.06
N HIS A 388 -3.65 -16.93 -25.08
CA HIS A 388 -4.38 -15.98 -25.93
C HIS A 388 -3.61 -15.43 -27.15
N ASP A 389 -2.28 -15.32 -27.09
CA ASP A 389 -1.44 -14.74 -28.13
C ASP A 389 -0.04 -15.40 -28.17
N GLU A 390 0.02 -16.64 -28.65
CA GLU A 390 1.25 -17.43 -28.67
C GLU A 390 2.37 -16.79 -29.54
N GLU A 391 2.02 -16.00 -30.56
CA GLU A 391 2.99 -15.27 -31.39
C GLU A 391 3.71 -14.20 -30.54
N LEU A 392 2.95 -13.39 -29.79
CA LEU A 392 3.51 -12.37 -28.90
C LEU A 392 4.29 -13.01 -27.74
N TRP A 393 3.77 -14.09 -27.15
CA TRP A 393 4.47 -14.85 -26.11
C TRP A 393 5.83 -15.36 -26.59
N ARG A 394 5.88 -16.05 -27.75
CA ARG A 394 7.14 -16.56 -28.34
C ARG A 394 8.11 -15.41 -28.64
N HIS A 395 7.63 -14.26 -29.13
CA HIS A 395 8.50 -13.11 -29.42
C HIS A 395 9.10 -12.48 -28.16
N LEU A 396 8.34 -12.37 -27.08
CA LEU A 396 8.84 -11.84 -25.81
C LEU A 396 9.80 -12.83 -25.13
N GLU A 397 9.41 -14.09 -24.97
CA GLU A 397 10.15 -15.05 -24.14
C GLU A 397 11.33 -15.70 -24.89
N ILE A 398 11.19 -15.99 -26.19
CA ILE A 398 12.20 -16.72 -26.98
C ILE A 398 13.03 -15.79 -27.86
N THR A 399 12.38 -14.93 -28.67
CA THR A 399 13.08 -14.08 -29.66
C THR A 399 13.83 -12.93 -28.99
N THR A 400 13.13 -12.10 -28.22
CA THR A 400 13.72 -10.92 -27.56
C THR A 400 14.21 -11.19 -26.14
N LYS A 401 13.75 -12.28 -25.51
CA LYS A 401 14.16 -12.73 -24.15
C LYS A 401 13.91 -11.70 -23.05
N VAL A 402 12.82 -10.94 -23.19
CA VAL A 402 12.34 -9.99 -22.17
C VAL A 402 11.66 -10.79 -21.06
N ASN A 403 12.40 -11.11 -20.01
CA ASN A 403 11.86 -11.85 -18.85
C ASN A 403 10.69 -11.06 -18.20
N PRO A 404 9.50 -11.67 -18.03
CA PRO A 404 8.36 -11.04 -17.38
C PRO A 404 8.64 -10.37 -16.03
N GLN A 405 9.61 -10.87 -15.25
CA GLN A 405 9.98 -10.28 -13.96
C GLN A 405 10.46 -8.81 -14.08
N PHE A 406 11.01 -8.37 -15.21
CA PHE A 406 11.53 -7.01 -15.38
C PHE A 406 10.47 -5.93 -15.64
N TYR A 407 9.21 -6.30 -15.83
CA TYR A 407 8.08 -5.37 -15.93
C TYR A 407 6.89 -5.80 -15.05
N ALA A 408 6.44 -7.05 -15.17
CA ALA A 408 5.24 -7.54 -14.51
C ALA A 408 5.35 -7.60 -12.98
N PHE A 409 6.56 -7.67 -12.41
CA PHE A 409 6.74 -7.62 -10.96
C PHE A 409 6.11 -6.35 -10.37
N ARG A 410 6.45 -5.16 -10.90
CA ARG A 410 5.89 -3.88 -10.43
C ARG A 410 4.39 -3.77 -10.71
N TRP A 411 3.95 -4.23 -11.90
CA TRP A 411 2.55 -4.23 -12.29
C TRP A 411 1.68 -4.99 -11.30
N ILE A 412 2.14 -6.18 -10.88
CA ILE A 412 1.42 -7.08 -9.98
C ILE A 412 1.54 -6.61 -8.53
N THR A 413 2.74 -6.34 -8.03
CA THR A 413 2.93 -6.00 -6.60
C THR A 413 2.40 -4.63 -6.20
N LEU A 414 2.18 -3.70 -7.16
CA LEU A 414 1.58 -2.39 -6.89
C LEU A 414 0.13 -2.26 -7.39
N LEU A 415 -0.51 -3.35 -7.83
CA LEU A 415 -1.88 -3.35 -8.39
C LEU A 415 -2.10 -2.26 -9.46
N LEU A 416 -1.12 -2.13 -10.37
CA LEU A 416 -1.07 -1.16 -11.48
C LEU A 416 -1.06 0.34 -11.12
N THR A 417 -1.00 0.72 -9.84
CA THR A 417 -1.06 2.12 -9.34
C THR A 417 0.05 3.05 -9.83
N GLN A 418 1.13 2.51 -10.43
CA GLN A 418 2.20 3.28 -11.06
C GLN A 418 2.37 3.01 -12.58
N GLU A 419 1.40 2.36 -13.23
CA GLU A 419 1.34 2.28 -14.71
C GLU A 419 0.36 3.30 -15.31
N PHE A 420 -0.60 3.76 -14.49
CA PHE A 420 -1.67 4.68 -14.87
C PHE A 420 -1.69 5.89 -13.93
N ASN A 421 -2.43 6.94 -14.29
CA ASN A 421 -2.68 8.04 -13.35
C ASN A 421 -3.65 7.61 -12.24
N PHE A 422 -3.82 8.45 -11.23
CA PHE A 422 -4.60 8.13 -10.03
C PHE A 422 -6.08 7.81 -10.36
N ALA A 423 -6.74 8.60 -11.22
CA ALA A 423 -8.15 8.40 -11.58
C ALA A 423 -8.35 7.12 -12.42
N ASP A 424 -7.48 6.89 -13.40
CA ASP A 424 -7.47 5.65 -14.19
C ASP A 424 -7.23 4.41 -13.29
N SER A 425 -6.40 4.55 -12.26
CA SER A 425 -6.17 3.49 -11.26
C SER A 425 -7.45 3.20 -10.46
N LEU A 426 -8.22 4.21 -10.04
CA LEU A 426 -9.53 4.00 -9.39
C LEU A 426 -10.50 3.24 -10.31
N HIS A 427 -10.57 3.58 -11.60
CA HIS A 427 -11.44 2.88 -12.57
C HIS A 427 -11.01 1.43 -12.84
N ILE A 428 -9.71 1.15 -12.88
CA ILE A 428 -9.20 -0.23 -12.92
C ILE A 428 -9.60 -0.98 -11.65
N TRP A 429 -9.50 -0.33 -10.48
CA TRP A 429 -9.84 -0.93 -9.19
C TRP A 429 -11.34 -1.18 -9.02
N ASP A 430 -12.21 -0.32 -9.56
CA ASP A 430 -13.67 -0.56 -9.61
C ASP A 430 -13.99 -1.91 -10.29
N THR A 431 -13.25 -2.27 -11.34
CA THR A 431 -13.35 -3.60 -11.99
C THR A 431 -12.65 -4.70 -11.18
N LEU A 432 -11.44 -4.44 -10.68
CA LEU A 432 -10.61 -5.37 -9.90
C LEU A 432 -11.35 -5.94 -8.68
N LEU A 433 -12.08 -5.08 -7.96
CA LEU A 433 -12.78 -5.44 -6.73
C LEU A 433 -14.16 -6.05 -6.99
N SER A 434 -14.77 -5.78 -8.15
CA SER A 434 -16.11 -6.24 -8.49
C SER A 434 -16.14 -7.60 -9.20
N ASP A 435 -15.08 -8.00 -9.89
CA ASP A 435 -15.04 -9.26 -10.62
C ASP A 435 -15.28 -10.50 -9.72
N PRO A 436 -16.23 -11.40 -10.05
CA PRO A 436 -16.48 -12.61 -9.27
C PRO A 436 -15.32 -13.61 -9.23
N ASP A 437 -14.38 -13.56 -10.19
CA ASP A 437 -13.18 -14.42 -10.16
C ASP A 437 -12.12 -13.91 -9.14
N GLY A 438 -12.36 -12.73 -8.57
CA GLY A 438 -11.52 -12.09 -7.56
C GLY A 438 -10.43 -11.17 -8.13
N PRO A 439 -9.78 -10.38 -7.25
CA PRO A 439 -8.77 -9.40 -7.66
C PRO A 439 -7.59 -9.98 -8.44
N GLN A 440 -7.01 -11.12 -8.02
CA GLN A 440 -5.77 -11.59 -8.63
C GLN A 440 -5.93 -12.05 -10.09
N GLU A 441 -6.93 -12.88 -10.41
CA GLU A 441 -7.16 -13.30 -11.80
C GLU A 441 -7.56 -12.11 -12.70
N THR A 442 -8.27 -11.14 -12.13
CA THR A 442 -8.65 -9.90 -12.84
C THR A 442 -7.45 -9.01 -13.13
N LEU A 443 -6.53 -8.86 -12.17
CA LEU A 443 -5.25 -8.18 -12.36
C LEU A 443 -4.43 -8.85 -13.47
N LEU A 444 -4.35 -10.18 -13.47
CA LEU A 444 -3.63 -10.94 -14.50
C LEU A 444 -4.25 -10.75 -15.90
N ARG A 445 -5.59 -10.70 -16.01
CA ARG A 445 -6.28 -10.36 -17.26
C ARG A 445 -6.00 -8.93 -17.73
N VAL A 446 -5.96 -7.94 -16.83
CA VAL A 446 -5.60 -6.55 -17.19
C VAL A 446 -4.14 -6.46 -17.63
N CYS A 447 -3.20 -7.08 -16.90
CA CYS A 447 -1.79 -7.17 -17.29
C CYS A 447 -1.61 -7.86 -18.65
N CYS A 448 -2.38 -8.91 -18.95
CA CYS A 448 -2.34 -9.57 -20.26
C CYS A 448 -2.94 -8.69 -21.36
N ALA A 449 -4.05 -7.99 -21.10
CA ALA A 449 -4.66 -7.02 -22.02
C ALA A 449 -3.71 -5.86 -22.34
N MET A 450 -2.93 -5.39 -21.36
CA MET A 450 -1.89 -4.38 -21.57
C MET A 450 -0.86 -4.84 -22.63
N LEU A 451 -0.39 -6.09 -22.56
CA LEU A 451 0.54 -6.66 -23.53
C LEU A 451 -0.09 -6.78 -24.92
N VAL A 452 -1.31 -7.32 -25.01
CA VAL A 452 -2.06 -7.49 -26.27
C VAL A 452 -2.34 -6.14 -26.96
N ILE A 453 -2.63 -5.08 -26.21
CA ILE A 453 -2.87 -3.74 -26.77
C ILE A 453 -1.61 -3.16 -27.43
N VAL A 454 -0.42 -3.36 -26.85
CA VAL A 454 0.85 -2.90 -27.46
C VAL A 454 1.52 -3.93 -28.39
N ARG A 455 0.89 -5.09 -28.65
CA ARG A 455 1.39 -6.20 -29.51
C ARG A 455 2.18 -5.74 -30.73
N ARG A 456 1.60 -4.85 -31.55
CA ARG A 456 2.22 -4.38 -32.80
C ARG A 456 3.57 -3.66 -32.59
N ARG A 457 3.74 -2.99 -31.45
CA ARG A 457 5.00 -2.34 -31.05
C ARG A 457 6.00 -3.35 -30.50
N LEU A 458 5.53 -4.33 -29.73
CA LEU A 458 6.37 -5.38 -29.16
C LEU A 458 6.95 -6.32 -30.23
N LEU A 459 6.14 -6.76 -31.20
CA LEU A 459 6.57 -7.61 -32.31
C LEU A 459 7.58 -6.91 -33.25
N ALA A 460 7.51 -5.57 -33.35
CA ALA A 460 8.45 -4.77 -34.13
C ALA A 460 9.69 -4.32 -33.35
N GLY A 461 9.70 -4.48 -32.02
CA GLY A 461 10.76 -4.01 -31.13
C GLY A 461 11.76 -5.10 -30.73
N ASP A 462 12.96 -4.65 -30.39
CA ASP A 462 14.04 -5.44 -29.80
C ASP A 462 13.91 -5.51 -28.26
N PHE A 463 14.84 -6.21 -27.59
CA PHE A 463 14.87 -6.32 -26.13
C PHE A 463 14.79 -4.96 -25.42
N THR A 464 15.60 -3.99 -25.83
CA THR A 464 15.69 -2.68 -25.17
C THR A 464 14.45 -1.83 -25.43
N SER A 465 13.91 -1.82 -26.66
CA SER A 465 12.68 -1.09 -26.99
C SER A 465 11.48 -1.68 -26.25
N ASN A 466 11.38 -3.01 -26.20
CA ASN A 466 10.27 -3.71 -25.55
C ASN A 466 10.33 -3.53 -24.03
N LEU A 467 11.49 -3.70 -23.40
CA LEU A 467 11.63 -3.49 -21.96
C LEU A 467 11.32 -2.03 -21.58
N LYS A 468 11.81 -1.05 -22.33
CA LYS A 468 11.51 0.37 -22.09
C LYS A 468 10.01 0.67 -22.23
N LEU A 469 9.35 0.09 -23.24
CA LEU A 469 7.90 0.23 -23.47
C LEU A 469 7.05 -0.39 -22.36
N LEU A 470 7.49 -1.50 -21.78
CA LEU A 470 6.76 -2.18 -20.70
C LEU A 470 7.01 -1.55 -19.33
N GLN A 471 8.18 -0.94 -19.11
CA GLN A 471 8.47 -0.16 -17.90
C GLN A 471 7.86 1.26 -17.92
N HIS A 472 7.52 1.78 -19.10
CA HIS A 472 6.90 3.09 -19.29
C HIS A 472 5.68 2.93 -20.22
N TYR A 473 4.62 2.32 -19.69
CA TYR A 473 3.44 1.95 -20.45
C TYR A 473 2.76 3.20 -21.08
N PRO A 474 2.31 3.16 -22.34
CA PRO A 474 1.73 4.32 -23.00
C PRO A 474 0.32 4.63 -22.48
N SER A 475 -0.02 5.92 -22.44
CA SER A 475 -1.39 6.39 -22.17
C SER A 475 -2.40 5.66 -23.05
N THR A 476 -3.35 4.97 -22.42
CA THR A 476 -4.26 4.02 -23.06
C THR A 476 -5.67 4.26 -22.52
N ASN A 477 -6.69 4.15 -23.38
CA ASN A 477 -8.08 4.30 -22.94
C ASN A 477 -8.47 3.13 -22.02
N ILE A 478 -8.83 3.44 -20.76
CA ILE A 478 -9.09 2.43 -19.72
C ILE A 478 -10.32 1.58 -20.04
N SER A 479 -11.41 2.18 -20.56
CA SER A 479 -12.61 1.44 -20.97
C SER A 479 -12.29 0.37 -22.04
N HIS A 480 -11.40 0.68 -22.99
CA HIS A 480 -10.91 -0.28 -23.98
C HIS A 480 -9.96 -1.33 -23.36
N LEU A 481 -9.09 -0.94 -22.43
CA LEU A 481 -8.23 -1.88 -21.69
C LEU A 481 -9.07 -2.92 -20.92
N LEU A 482 -10.07 -2.46 -20.17
CA LEU A 482 -10.99 -3.31 -19.40
C LEU A 482 -11.86 -4.17 -20.32
N TYR A 483 -12.31 -3.64 -21.46
CA TYR A 483 -13.03 -4.42 -22.49
C TYR A 483 -12.17 -5.54 -23.09
N VAL A 484 -10.88 -5.29 -23.35
CA VAL A 484 -9.94 -6.35 -23.79
C VAL A 484 -9.72 -7.35 -22.65
N ALA A 485 -9.47 -6.91 -21.43
CA ALA A 485 -9.29 -7.79 -20.27
C ALA A 485 -10.52 -8.69 -20.01
N SER A 486 -11.74 -8.16 -20.18
CA SER A 486 -12.99 -8.91 -20.10
C SER A 486 -13.07 -10.03 -21.14
N LYS A 487 -12.59 -9.80 -22.37
CA LYS A 487 -12.48 -10.82 -23.43
C LYS A 487 -11.39 -11.88 -23.17
N LEU A 488 -10.44 -11.60 -22.27
CA LEU A 488 -9.44 -12.57 -21.81
C LEU A 488 -9.96 -13.40 -20.60
N ARG A 489 -11.26 -13.31 -20.26
CA ARG A 489 -11.90 -14.29 -19.38
C ARG A 489 -12.05 -15.61 -20.13
N THR A 490 -11.15 -16.55 -19.89
CA THR A 490 -11.32 -17.94 -20.32
C THR A 490 -12.57 -18.52 -19.65
N HIS A 491 -13.55 -18.94 -20.45
CA HIS A 491 -14.59 -19.83 -19.95
C HIS A 491 -13.93 -21.16 -19.62
N VAL A 492 -13.83 -21.49 -18.32
CA VAL A 492 -13.59 -22.87 -17.89
C VAL A 492 -14.75 -23.71 -18.42
N ALA A 493 -14.44 -24.58 -19.38
CA ALA A 493 -15.38 -25.61 -19.81
C ALA A 493 -15.57 -26.61 -18.66
N GLY A 494 -16.76 -26.59 -18.04
CA GLY A 494 -17.15 -27.48 -16.95
C GLY A 494 -17.63 -28.85 -17.43
#